data_AF-A0A1F6CKA1-F1
#
_entry.id   AF-A0A1F6CKA1-F1
#
_cell.length_a   1.000
_cell.length_b   1.000
_cell.length_c   1.000
_cell.angle_alpha   90.00
_cell.angle_beta   90.00
_cell.angle_gamma   90.00
#
_symmetry.space_group_name_H-M   'P 1'
#
loop_
_entity.id
_entity.type
_entity.pdbx_description
1 polymer ?
#
loop_
_entity_poly.entity_id
_entity_poly.type
_entity_poly.pdbx_seq_one_letter_code
_entity_poly.pdbx_strand_id
1 'polypeptide(L)'
;MNMKVLVGGIIIIILVVGAYLVATQNNPAPADTQPEVVSTTTEISWTPEASRAVGTWQSTEDPKFTREFRIDGTVTDMYEGDAAATANGTWSQVIDISAEQFEFPAVDNATFLKLVFSDGEPMYFAIAADTTDDRLVLVNLSGRGNVLTFARMQ
;
A
#
# COMPACT_ATOMS: atom_id res chain seq x y z
N MET A 1 4.41 11.86 -63.84
CA MET A 1 4.23 10.85 -62.78
C MET A 1 2.79 10.38 -62.85
N ASN A 2 2.56 9.11 -63.20
CA ASN A 2 1.27 8.62 -63.70
C ASN A 2 0.36 8.18 -62.54
N MET A 3 -0.80 8.84 -62.41
CA MET A 3 -1.81 8.64 -61.34
C MET A 3 -2.29 7.18 -61.18
N LYS A 4 -2.11 6.33 -62.19
CA LYS A 4 -2.45 4.90 -62.14
C LYS A 4 -1.52 4.07 -61.26
N VAL A 5 -0.28 4.54 -61.01
CA VAL A 5 0.71 3.84 -60.17
C VAL A 5 0.45 4.08 -58.67
N LEU A 6 -0.18 5.21 -58.31
CA LEU A 6 -0.46 5.58 -56.91
C LEU A 6 -1.61 4.75 -56.32
N VAL A 7 -2.67 4.48 -57.10
CA VAL A 7 -3.83 3.71 -56.66
C VAL A 7 -3.51 2.21 -56.55
N GLY A 8 -2.70 1.67 -57.47
CA GLY A 8 -2.23 0.28 -57.41
C GLY A 8 -1.34 -0.01 -56.20
N GLY A 9 -0.46 0.92 -55.82
CA GLY A 9 0.38 0.78 -54.63
C GLY A 9 -0.41 0.78 -53.31
N ILE A 10 -1.42 1.65 -53.20
CA ILE A 10 -2.25 1.75 -51.99
C ILE A 10 -3.12 0.50 -51.79
N ILE A 11 -3.69 -0.06 -52.87
CA ILE A 11 -4.50 -1.30 -52.80
C ILE A 11 -3.62 -2.51 -52.39
N ILE A 12 -2.39 -2.61 -52.91
CA ILE A 12 -1.46 -3.68 -52.53
C ILE A 12 -1.06 -3.55 -51.06
N ILE A 13 -0.81 -2.35 -50.56
CA ILE A 13 -0.47 -2.12 -49.14
C ILE A 13 -1.66 -2.47 -48.22
N ILE A 14 -2.89 -2.10 -48.59
CA ILE A 14 -4.09 -2.44 -47.81
C ILE A 14 -4.36 -3.95 -47.83
N LEU A 15 -4.12 -4.64 -48.94
CA LEU A 15 -4.24 -6.10 -49.03
C LEU A 15 -3.14 -6.83 -48.24
N VAL A 16 -1.92 -6.30 -48.22
CA VAL A 16 -0.81 -6.86 -47.42
C VAL A 16 -1.04 -6.64 -45.92
N VAL A 17 -1.51 -5.46 -45.51
CA VAL A 17 -1.86 -5.16 -44.10
C VAL A 17 -3.12 -5.93 -43.67
N GLY A 18 -4.13 -6.05 -44.54
CA GLY A 18 -5.33 -6.82 -44.28
C GLY A 18 -5.06 -8.33 -44.18
N ALA A 19 -4.23 -8.88 -45.08
CA ALA A 19 -3.80 -10.28 -44.98
C ALA A 19 -2.90 -10.53 -43.78
N TYR A 20 -2.06 -9.56 -43.39
CA TYR A 20 -1.26 -9.62 -42.17
C TYR A 20 -2.15 -9.65 -40.92
N LEU A 21 -3.17 -8.78 -40.84
CA LEU A 21 -4.10 -8.72 -39.71
C LEU A 21 -5.00 -9.98 -39.62
N VAL A 22 -5.47 -10.51 -40.75
CA VAL A 22 -6.29 -11.75 -40.78
C VAL A 22 -5.46 -13.00 -40.50
N ALA A 23 -4.21 -13.07 -40.99
CA ALA A 23 -3.29 -14.16 -40.66
C ALA A 23 -2.89 -14.15 -39.18
N THR A 24 -2.83 -12.97 -38.55
CA THR A 24 -2.62 -12.88 -37.09
C THR A 24 -3.87 -13.21 -36.26
N GLN A 25 -5.08 -13.19 -36.84
CA GLN A 25 -6.33 -13.49 -36.10
C GLN A 25 -6.73 -14.97 -36.15
N ASN A 26 -6.20 -15.76 -37.09
CA ASN A 26 -6.62 -17.15 -37.31
C ASN A 26 -5.56 -18.22 -36.97
N ASN A 27 -4.46 -17.87 -36.33
CA ASN A 27 -3.66 -18.87 -35.63
C ASN A 27 -4.32 -19.10 -34.25
N PRO A 28 -4.71 -20.34 -33.87
CA PRO A 28 -4.90 -20.64 -32.47
C PRO A 28 -3.58 -20.29 -31.79
N ALA A 29 -3.63 -19.36 -30.82
CA ALA A 29 -2.46 -18.92 -30.10
C ALA A 29 -1.69 -20.17 -29.62
N PRO A 30 -0.37 -20.28 -29.90
CA PRO A 30 0.49 -21.05 -29.02
C PRO A 30 0.20 -20.51 -27.62
N ALA A 31 -0.20 -21.38 -26.70
CA ALA A 31 -0.56 -21.01 -25.33
C ALA A 31 0.38 -19.91 -24.84
N ASP A 32 -0.18 -18.70 -24.66
CA ASP A 32 0.56 -17.57 -24.14
C ASP A 32 1.23 -18.07 -22.87
N THR A 33 2.55 -18.23 -22.92
CA THR A 33 3.35 -18.16 -21.71
C THR A 33 3.36 -16.67 -21.39
N GLN A 34 2.20 -16.19 -20.91
CA GLN A 34 2.15 -14.99 -20.10
C GLN A 34 3.28 -15.17 -19.10
N PRO A 35 4.19 -14.19 -18.92
CA PRO A 35 5.02 -14.23 -17.73
C PRO A 35 4.02 -14.34 -16.60
N GLU A 36 3.99 -15.51 -15.98
CA GLU A 36 3.29 -15.75 -14.74
C GLU A 36 3.91 -14.68 -13.84
N VAL A 37 3.20 -13.56 -13.70
CA VAL A 37 3.51 -12.61 -12.66
C VAL A 37 3.23 -13.45 -11.44
N VAL A 38 4.29 -14.09 -10.93
CA VAL A 38 4.26 -14.73 -9.65
C VAL A 38 4.04 -13.56 -8.72
N SER A 39 2.76 -13.22 -8.51
CA SER A 39 2.29 -12.44 -7.39
C SER A 39 2.69 -13.27 -6.20
N THR A 40 3.95 -13.11 -5.81
CA THR A 40 4.44 -13.58 -4.53
C THR A 40 3.73 -12.66 -3.56
N THR A 41 2.50 -13.02 -3.21
CA THR A 41 1.84 -12.46 -2.05
C THR A 41 2.72 -12.92 -0.90
N THR A 42 3.73 -12.13 -0.56
CA THR A 42 4.44 -12.27 0.69
C THR A 42 3.36 -12.08 1.74
N GLU A 43 2.85 -13.18 2.27
CA GLU A 43 1.87 -13.13 3.36
C GLU A 43 2.55 -12.41 4.52
N ILE A 44 2.15 -11.16 4.74
CA ILE A 44 2.65 -10.42 5.89
C ILE A 44 2.02 -11.06 7.12
N SER A 45 2.86 -11.68 7.95
CA SER A 45 2.45 -12.28 9.21
C SER A 45 2.63 -11.27 10.33
N TRP A 46 1.52 -10.88 10.94
CA TRP A 46 1.46 -9.97 12.08
C TRP A 46 1.41 -10.76 13.38
N THR A 47 2.02 -10.24 14.47
CA THR A 47 1.74 -10.76 15.81
C THR A 47 0.27 -10.52 16.17
N PRO A 48 -0.31 -11.29 17.11
CA PRO A 48 -1.66 -11.03 17.61
C PRO A 48 -1.82 -9.58 18.11
N GLU A 49 -0.78 -9.02 18.72
CA GLU A 49 -0.74 -7.64 19.22
C GLU A 49 -0.72 -6.63 18.07
N ALA A 50 0.16 -6.80 17.08
CA ALA A 50 0.25 -5.90 15.92
C ALA A 50 -1.04 -5.94 15.09
N SER A 51 -1.67 -7.10 15.00
CA SER A 51 -2.95 -7.28 14.30
C SER A 51 -4.08 -6.42 14.87
N ARG A 52 -4.00 -6.00 16.15
CA ARG A 52 -4.98 -5.09 16.76
C ARG A 52 -4.95 -3.69 16.17
N ALA A 53 -3.84 -3.28 15.53
CA ALA A 53 -3.79 -2.00 14.84
C ALA A 53 -4.66 -1.99 13.56
N VAL A 54 -4.94 -3.16 12.96
CA VAL A 54 -5.67 -3.26 11.68
C VAL A 54 -7.11 -2.78 11.81
N GLY A 55 -7.49 -1.84 10.95
CA GLY A 55 -8.81 -1.24 10.91
C GLY A 55 -8.75 0.27 10.68
N THR A 56 -9.93 0.89 10.70
CA THR A 56 -10.10 2.34 10.59
C THR A 56 -10.40 2.93 11.96
N TRP A 57 -9.65 3.95 12.33
CA TRP A 57 -9.58 4.51 13.67
C TRP A 57 -9.77 6.03 13.61
N GLN A 58 -10.65 6.57 14.44
CA GLN A 58 -10.86 8.01 14.60
C GLN A 58 -10.18 8.50 15.88
N SER A 59 -9.45 9.61 15.83
CA SER A 59 -8.80 10.16 17.03
C SER A 59 -9.84 10.64 18.04
N THR A 60 -9.61 10.35 19.32
CA THR A 60 -10.48 10.84 20.40
C THR A 60 -10.20 12.30 20.78
N GLU A 61 -9.05 12.83 20.37
CA GLU A 61 -8.66 14.23 20.62
C GLU A 61 -8.98 15.15 19.43
N ASP A 62 -9.01 14.59 18.22
CA ASP A 62 -9.39 15.29 17.00
C ASP A 62 -10.32 14.42 16.13
N PRO A 63 -11.65 14.63 16.23
CA PRO A 63 -12.63 13.83 15.50
C PRO A 63 -12.49 13.90 13.97
N LYS A 64 -11.80 14.91 13.43
CA LYS A 64 -11.57 15.03 11.99
C LYS A 64 -10.42 14.15 11.51
N PHE A 65 -9.54 13.73 12.41
CA PHE A 65 -8.42 12.87 12.07
C PHE A 65 -8.81 11.40 12.15
N THR A 66 -8.55 10.69 11.06
CA THR A 66 -8.73 9.23 10.97
C THR A 66 -7.46 8.59 10.44
N ARG A 67 -7.18 7.36 10.91
CA ARG A 67 -6.07 6.53 10.49
C ARG A 67 -6.56 5.14 10.17
N GLU A 68 -6.20 4.62 9.00
CA GLU A 68 -6.48 3.25 8.59
C GLU A 68 -5.17 2.47 8.51
N PHE A 69 -5.12 1.34 9.20
CA PHE A 69 -4.08 0.32 9.01
C PHE A 69 -4.69 -0.86 8.27
N ARG A 70 -4.17 -1.16 7.09
CA ARG A 70 -4.59 -2.31 6.29
C ARG A 70 -3.67 -3.50 6.54
N ILE A 71 -4.24 -4.70 6.41
CA ILE A 71 -3.53 -5.97 6.64
C ILE A 71 -2.34 -6.17 5.68
N ASP A 72 -2.33 -5.48 4.54
CA ASP A 72 -1.28 -5.51 3.53
C ASP A 72 -0.07 -4.61 3.85
N GLY A 73 -0.06 -3.98 5.03
CA GLY A 73 1.00 -3.06 5.43
C GLY A 73 0.81 -1.65 4.91
N THR A 74 -0.35 -1.29 4.34
CA THR A 74 -0.67 0.11 3.97
C THR A 74 -1.23 0.87 5.18
N VAL A 75 -0.75 2.10 5.40
CA VAL A 75 -1.33 3.03 6.36
C VAL A 75 -1.81 4.29 5.64
N THR A 76 -3.00 4.77 5.98
CA THR A 76 -3.58 5.99 5.41
C THR A 76 -4.07 6.89 6.54
N ASP A 77 -3.56 8.11 6.61
CA ASP A 77 -4.07 9.17 7.46
C ASP A 77 -4.95 10.10 6.63
N MET A 78 -6.12 10.47 7.15
CA MET A 78 -7.08 11.36 6.48
C MET A 78 -7.59 12.41 7.45
N TYR A 79 -7.85 13.61 6.89
CA TYR A 79 -8.47 14.71 7.62
C TYR A 79 -9.82 15.07 6.98
N GLU A 80 -10.90 15.04 7.78
CA GLU A 80 -12.23 15.35 7.27
C GLU A 80 -12.30 16.78 6.70
N GLY A 81 -12.83 16.88 5.49
CA GLY A 81 -13.00 18.16 4.79
C GLY A 81 -11.80 18.60 3.97
N ASP A 82 -10.69 17.85 3.99
CA ASP A 82 -9.50 18.14 3.17
C ASP A 82 -8.91 16.85 2.57
N ALA A 83 -9.34 16.52 1.35
CA ALA A 83 -8.80 15.38 0.62
C ALA A 83 -7.30 15.53 0.31
N ALA A 84 -6.79 16.76 0.21
CA ALA A 84 -5.36 17.01 -0.01
C ALA A 84 -4.52 16.79 1.25
N ALA A 85 -5.14 16.73 2.43
CA ALA A 85 -4.52 16.34 3.70
C ALA A 85 -4.46 14.82 3.92
N THR A 86 -4.68 14.01 2.88
CA THR A 86 -4.48 12.56 2.95
C THR A 86 -3.01 12.21 2.84
N ALA A 87 -2.47 11.50 3.83
CA ALA A 87 -1.11 10.97 3.80
C ALA A 87 -1.14 9.44 3.72
N ASN A 88 -0.50 8.89 2.68
CA ASN A 88 -0.37 7.44 2.50
C ASN A 88 1.05 7.00 2.83
N GLY A 89 1.18 5.81 3.40
CA GLY A 89 2.45 5.23 3.78
C GLY A 89 2.38 3.72 3.92
N THR A 90 3.48 3.16 4.38
CA THR A 90 3.58 1.75 4.76
C THR A 90 3.74 1.63 6.27
N TRP A 91 3.21 0.56 6.86
CA TRP A 91 3.44 0.19 8.24
C TRP A 91 3.94 -1.25 8.34
N SER A 92 4.75 -1.51 9.36
CA SER A 92 5.21 -2.84 9.71
C SER A 92 5.40 -2.96 11.23
N GLN A 93 5.36 -4.19 11.76
CA GLN A 93 5.84 -4.46 13.10
C GLN A 93 7.36 -4.54 13.08
N VAL A 94 8.02 -4.04 14.13
CA VAL A 94 9.47 -4.12 14.28
C VAL A 94 9.81 -5.49 14.86
N ILE A 95 10.43 -6.36 14.05
CA ILE A 95 10.84 -7.71 14.46
C ILE A 95 12.23 -7.71 15.10
N ASP A 96 13.15 -6.94 14.52
CA ASP A 96 14.53 -6.83 14.99
C ASP A 96 14.85 -5.37 15.29
N ILE A 97 14.75 -5.02 16.57
CA ILE A 97 15.06 -3.67 17.08
C ILE A 97 16.52 -3.29 16.78
N SER A 98 17.44 -4.26 16.75
CA SER A 98 18.86 -3.98 16.52
C SER A 98 19.18 -3.59 15.08
N ALA A 99 18.27 -3.90 14.14
CA ALA A 99 18.37 -3.50 12.74
C ALA A 99 17.88 -2.07 12.48
N GLU A 100 17.22 -1.44 13.45
CA GLU A 100 16.69 -0.09 13.34
C GLU A 100 17.69 0.96 13.85
N GLN A 101 17.72 2.13 13.20
CA GLN A 101 18.55 3.25 13.65
C GLN A 101 17.97 4.00 14.85
N PHE A 102 16.73 3.71 15.20
CA PHE A 102 16.03 4.33 16.33
C PHE A 102 16.39 3.65 17.64
N GLU A 103 16.66 4.45 18.67
CA GLU A 103 16.91 3.93 20.03
C GLU A 103 15.57 3.65 20.73
N PHE A 104 15.18 2.38 20.79
CA PHE A 104 13.96 1.98 21.46
C PHE A 104 14.11 1.99 22.99
N PRO A 105 13.07 2.40 23.73
CA PRO A 105 13.07 2.26 25.19
C PRO A 105 13.12 0.78 25.57
N ALA A 106 13.84 0.47 26.66
CA ALA A 106 13.90 -0.88 27.22
C ALA A 106 12.55 -1.23 27.87
N VAL A 107 11.65 -1.80 27.08
CA VAL A 107 10.33 -2.26 27.52
C VAL A 107 10.18 -3.71 27.12
N ASP A 108 10.10 -4.60 28.10
CA ASP A 108 9.92 -6.03 27.85
C ASP A 108 8.58 -6.29 27.16
N ASN A 109 8.59 -7.17 26.15
CA ASN A 109 7.41 -7.63 25.42
C ASN A 109 6.56 -6.52 24.77
N ALA A 110 7.13 -5.34 24.51
CA ALA A 110 6.46 -4.30 23.76
C ALA A 110 6.34 -4.68 22.28
N THR A 111 5.18 -4.44 21.68
CA THR A 111 5.00 -4.49 20.23
C THR A 111 5.23 -3.09 19.67
N PHE A 112 6.23 -2.98 18.80
CA PHE A 112 6.56 -1.73 18.13
C PHE A 112 6.10 -1.76 16.67
N LEU A 113 5.56 -0.63 16.21
CA LEU A 113 5.20 -0.38 14.83
C LEU A 113 6.15 0.65 14.24
N LYS A 114 6.49 0.47 12.97
CA LYS A 114 7.22 1.41 12.12
C LYS A 114 6.27 1.86 11.03
N LEU A 115 6.08 3.17 10.89
CA LEU A 115 5.31 3.80 9.82
C LEU A 115 6.27 4.63 8.97
N VAL A 116 6.12 4.58 7.65
CA VAL A 116 6.89 5.38 6.71
C VAL A 116 5.92 6.03 5.75
N PHE A 117 5.83 7.35 5.80
CA PHE A 117 4.99 8.14 4.89
C PHE A 117 5.81 8.68 3.71
N SER A 118 5.20 9.51 2.87
CA SER A 118 5.82 10.05 1.65
C SER A 118 7.08 10.90 1.87
N ASP A 119 7.30 11.40 3.09
CA ASP A 119 8.53 12.09 3.47
C ASP A 119 9.73 11.14 3.67
N GLY A 120 9.46 9.83 3.82
CA GLY A 120 10.45 8.76 3.90
C GLY A 120 11.07 8.57 5.29
N GLU A 121 10.80 9.47 6.24
CA GLU A 121 11.33 9.36 7.60
C GLU A 121 10.50 8.36 8.42
N PRO A 122 11.13 7.34 9.05
CA PRO A 122 10.41 6.35 9.81
C PRO A 122 9.90 6.92 11.15
N MET A 123 8.62 6.72 11.41
CA MET A 123 7.98 6.98 12.69
C MET A 123 7.77 5.67 13.46
N TYR A 124 8.16 5.65 14.73
CA TYR A 124 8.03 4.49 15.60
C TYR A 124 6.95 4.71 16.66
N PHE A 125 6.15 3.68 16.88
CA PHE A 125 5.08 3.66 17.87
C PHE A 125 5.15 2.39 18.70
N ALA A 126 4.78 2.45 19.97
CA ALA A 126 4.44 1.27 20.77
C ALA A 126 2.92 1.10 20.82
N ILE A 127 2.43 -0.13 20.69
CA ILE A 127 1.03 -0.45 21.01
C ILE A 127 0.92 -0.59 22.53
N ALA A 128 0.08 0.24 23.15
CA ALA A 128 -0.11 0.18 24.60
C ALA A 128 -1.00 -1.00 25.01
N ALA A 129 -0.78 -1.50 26.22
CA ALA A 129 -1.44 -2.69 26.76
C ALA A 129 -2.97 -2.55 26.92
N ASP A 130 -3.49 -1.33 26.97
CA ASP A 130 -4.93 -1.02 27.05
C ASP A 130 -5.63 -0.93 25.69
N THR A 131 -4.95 -1.30 24.60
CA THR A 131 -5.55 -1.48 23.27
C THR A 131 -6.52 -2.68 23.24
N THR A 132 -7.73 -2.44 22.76
CA THR A 132 -8.85 -3.39 22.59
C THR A 132 -9.36 -3.39 21.15
N ASP A 133 -10.38 -4.19 20.85
CA ASP A 133 -10.97 -4.28 19.49
C ASP A 133 -11.67 -2.99 19.03
N ASP A 134 -12.07 -2.13 19.96
CA ASP A 134 -12.78 -0.87 19.75
C ASP A 134 -11.96 0.38 20.11
N ARG A 135 -10.77 0.19 20.71
CA ARG A 135 -9.87 1.26 21.13
C ARG A 135 -8.42 0.94 20.80
N LEU A 136 -7.78 1.81 20.02
CA LEU A 136 -6.35 1.74 19.73
C LEU A 136 -5.60 2.80 20.53
N VAL A 137 -4.54 2.41 21.22
CA VAL A 137 -3.67 3.32 21.98
C VAL A 137 -2.23 3.15 21.50
N LEU A 138 -1.69 4.21 20.92
CA LEU A 138 -0.32 4.26 20.41
C LEU A 138 0.52 5.26 21.19
N VAL A 139 1.72 4.86 21.60
CA VAL A 139 2.71 5.79 22.16
C VAL A 139 3.69 6.17 21.05
N ASN A 140 3.74 7.45 20.69
CA ASN A 140 4.68 7.94 19.67
C ASN A 140 6.09 8.04 20.24
N LEU A 141 7.00 7.18 19.75
CA LEU A 141 8.38 7.09 20.19
C LEU A 141 9.31 8.05 19.41
N SER A 142 9.01 8.34 18.14
CA SER A 142 9.77 9.30 17.33
C SER A 142 9.53 10.76 17.71
N GLY A 143 8.54 11.03 18.56
CA GLY A 143 8.19 12.37 19.04
C GLY A 143 8.53 12.60 20.51
N ARG A 144 7.72 13.42 21.18
CA ARG A 144 7.87 13.73 22.61
C ARG A 144 7.27 12.66 23.55
N GLY A 145 6.99 11.44 23.05
CA GLY A 145 6.33 10.40 23.84
C GLY A 145 4.82 10.58 23.96
N ASN A 146 4.18 11.32 23.05
CA ASN A 146 2.74 11.56 23.11
C ASN A 146 1.94 10.27 22.98
N VAL A 147 0.86 10.15 23.75
CA VAL A 147 -0.10 9.06 23.63
C VAL A 147 -1.19 9.48 22.67
N LEU A 148 -1.44 8.66 21.64
CA LEU A 148 -2.51 8.83 20.67
C LEU A 148 -3.58 7.78 20.96
N THR A 149 -4.80 8.26 21.23
CA THR A 149 -5.95 7.37 21.49
C THR A 149 -6.96 7.49 20.37
N PHE A 150 -7.46 6.34 19.93
CA PHE A 150 -8.43 6.25 18.86
C PHE A 150 -9.61 5.36 19.24
N ALA A 151 -10.78 5.70 18.72
CA ALA A 151 -11.95 4.84 18.70
C ALA A 151 -12.09 4.18 17.32
N ARG A 152 -12.52 2.93 17.30
CA ARG A 152 -12.74 2.23 16.04
C ARG A 152 -13.94 2.82 15.30
N MET A 153 -13.80 3.01 13.99
CA MET A 153 -14.92 3.35 13.12
C MET A 153 -15.69 2.09 12.77
N GLN A 154 -17.03 2.21 12.73
CA GLN A 154 -17.94 1.12 12.36
C GLN A 154 -17.93 0.84 10.86
#